data_AF-A6J262-F1
#
_entry.id   AF-A6J262-F1
#
_cell.length_a   1.000
_cell.length_b   1.000
_cell.length_c   1.000
_cell.angle_alpha   90.00
_cell.angle_beta   90.00
_cell.angle_gamma   90.00
#
_symmetry.space_group_name_H-M   'P 1'
#
loop_
_entity.id
_entity.type
_entity.pdbx_description
1 polymer ?
#
loop_
_entity_poly.entity_id
_entity_poly.type
_entity_poly.pdbx_seq_one_letter_code
_entity_poly.pdbx_strand_id
1 'polypeptide(L)'
;MAAVVAASERWSAVARRRKRAAGRRPRQGEEPQAEPEADSEAVLRRLLEAEEDLRISDFCSSALETITECLRKQLEQLQSLTEALGRLHLGSSPGGSGEPLALSTSNVKCVCYGLGTFASCPAARIQLAFLLLFLEKCQIPRSHCWVYDPLFSQTEVSVLTSLGVTVLSENEEGKHSVQSQPTVFYMPHCGTALYNNLLWSNWSADALSRVVIIGNSFQGLEERLLARILQENYSYIAKVSDRIAGLGF
;
A
#
# COMPACT_ATOMS: atom_id res chain seq x y z
N MET A 1 39.56 -28.45 -4.63
CA MET A 1 39.32 -27.12 -5.22
C MET A 1 37.90 -27.08 -5.77
N ALA A 2 36.93 -26.70 -4.95
CA ALA A 2 35.53 -26.53 -5.35
C ALA A 2 35.14 -25.08 -5.09
N ALA A 3 34.80 -24.37 -6.17
CA ALA A 3 34.43 -22.96 -6.13
C ALA A 3 32.96 -22.83 -5.74
N VAL A 4 32.69 -22.09 -4.66
CA VAL A 4 31.37 -21.64 -4.26
C VAL A 4 31.16 -20.27 -4.91
N VAL A 5 30.24 -20.19 -5.87
CA VAL A 5 29.82 -18.91 -6.45
C VAL A 5 28.73 -18.34 -5.54
N ALA A 6 29.12 -17.43 -4.66
CA ALA A 6 28.20 -16.60 -3.88
C ALA A 6 27.80 -15.39 -4.73
N ALA A 7 26.55 -15.35 -5.18
CA ALA A 7 25.96 -14.12 -5.72
C ALA A 7 25.58 -13.23 -4.54
N SER A 8 26.38 -12.20 -4.28
CA SER A 8 26.09 -11.16 -3.31
C SER A 8 25.42 -9.99 -4.03
N GLU A 9 24.10 -9.90 -3.98
CA GLU A 9 23.40 -8.65 -4.30
C GLU A 9 23.25 -7.84 -3.01
N ARG A 10 24.17 -6.88 -2.88
CA ARG A 10 24.21 -5.88 -1.81
C ARG A 10 23.06 -4.90 -2.00
N TRP A 11 22.11 -4.89 -1.08
CA TRP A 11 21.13 -3.81 -0.92
C TRP A 11 21.84 -2.45 -0.87
N SER A 12 21.42 -1.52 -1.72
CA SER A 12 21.95 -0.15 -1.78
C SER A 12 21.07 0.79 -0.96
N ALA A 13 21.52 1.09 0.27
CA ALA A 13 20.87 2.09 1.12
C ALA A 13 21.15 3.52 0.61
N VAL A 14 20.10 4.24 0.21
CA VAL A 14 20.21 5.65 -0.22
C VAL A 14 20.25 6.56 1.01
N ALA A 15 21.31 7.35 1.15
CA ALA A 15 21.51 8.24 2.29
C ALA A 15 20.51 9.42 2.30
N ARG A 16 19.96 9.74 3.49
CA ARG A 16 19.04 10.87 3.70
C ARG A 16 19.77 12.21 3.61
N ARG A 17 19.31 13.10 2.72
CA ARG A 17 19.75 14.50 2.63
C ARG A 17 19.19 15.30 3.82
N ARG A 18 20.07 15.86 4.67
CA ARG A 18 19.68 16.73 5.80
C ARG A 18 19.00 18.00 5.28
N LYS A 19 17.74 18.26 5.68
CA LYS A 19 17.07 19.57 5.51
C LYS A 19 17.43 20.49 6.69
N ARG A 20 17.94 21.68 6.39
CA ARG A 20 18.11 22.79 7.35
C ARG A 20 16.74 23.42 7.63
N ALA A 21 16.43 23.63 8.91
CA ALA A 21 15.27 24.39 9.34
C ALA A 21 15.57 25.90 9.32
N ALA A 22 14.68 26.69 8.75
CA ALA A 22 14.62 28.14 8.96
C ALA A 22 13.15 28.53 9.12
N GLY A 23 12.79 28.94 10.34
CA GLY A 23 11.44 29.37 10.68
C GLY A 23 11.15 30.80 10.21
N ARG A 24 9.89 31.08 9.89
CA ARG A 24 9.29 32.43 9.86
C ARG A 24 7.81 32.37 10.27
N ARG A 25 7.42 33.34 11.10
CA ARG A 25 6.09 33.54 11.72
C ARG A 25 5.01 33.93 10.69
N PRO A 26 3.71 33.73 10.98
CA PRO A 26 2.63 33.97 10.02
C PRO A 26 2.26 35.46 9.93
N ARG A 27 1.91 35.92 8.73
CA ARG A 27 1.17 37.17 8.50
C ARG A 27 -0.27 36.79 8.15
N GLN A 28 -1.22 37.42 8.86
CA GLN A 28 -2.65 37.41 8.56
C GLN A 28 -2.92 38.28 7.31
N GLY A 29 -3.91 37.87 6.50
CA GLY A 29 -4.59 38.75 5.56
C GLY A 29 -4.98 38.09 4.25
N GLU A 30 -6.30 38.04 4.04
CA GLU A 30 -7.05 38.01 2.76
C GLU A 30 -7.36 36.65 2.12
N GLU A 31 -8.67 36.30 2.13
CA GLU A 31 -9.29 35.26 1.32
C GLU A 31 -9.67 35.82 -0.06
N PRO A 32 -9.29 35.16 -1.16
CA PRO A 32 -10.02 35.20 -2.43
C PRO A 32 -10.81 33.89 -2.58
N GLN A 33 -12.15 33.97 -2.52
CA GLN A 33 -13.05 32.82 -2.63
C GLN A 33 -13.29 32.33 -4.07
N ALA A 34 -12.24 32.26 -4.91
CA ALA A 34 -12.37 31.75 -6.27
C ALA A 34 -11.06 31.17 -6.84
N GLU A 35 -10.44 30.15 -6.21
CA GLU A 35 -9.27 29.44 -6.78
C GLU A 35 -9.16 27.90 -6.57
N PRO A 36 -10.10 27.13 -5.97
CA PRO A 36 -9.88 25.70 -5.73
C PRO A 36 -9.90 24.83 -7.01
N GLU A 37 -10.66 25.22 -8.04
CA GLU A 37 -10.70 24.48 -9.32
C GLU A 37 -9.41 24.65 -10.13
N ALA A 38 -8.87 25.88 -10.19
CA ALA A 38 -7.61 26.17 -10.89
C ALA A 38 -6.41 25.46 -10.23
N ASP A 39 -6.39 25.39 -8.89
CA ASP A 39 -5.37 24.65 -8.14
C ASP A 39 -5.49 23.14 -8.38
N SER A 40 -6.72 22.60 -8.39
CA SER A 40 -6.99 21.17 -8.66
C SER A 40 -6.51 20.77 -10.07
N GLU A 41 -6.79 21.58 -11.09
CA GLU A 41 -6.35 21.35 -12.47
C GLU A 41 -4.81 21.37 -12.58
N ALA A 42 -4.15 22.31 -11.89
CA ALA A 42 -2.70 22.38 -11.86
C ALA A 42 -2.08 21.15 -11.16
N VAL A 43 -2.71 20.63 -10.10
CA VAL A 43 -2.29 19.40 -9.43
C VAL A 43 -2.47 18.19 -10.34
N LEU A 44 -3.61 18.06 -11.02
CA LEU A 44 -3.88 16.98 -11.97
C LEU A 44 -2.89 16.96 -13.12
N ARG A 45 -2.60 18.10 -13.75
CA ARG A 45 -1.60 18.21 -14.82
C ARG A 45 -0.24 17.67 -14.38
N ARG A 46 0.20 18.12 -13.22
CA ARG A 46 1.48 17.69 -12.62
C ARG A 46 1.50 16.22 -12.22
N LEU A 47 0.34 15.64 -11.89
CA LEU A 47 0.21 14.22 -11.62
C LEU A 47 0.31 13.40 -12.91
N LEU A 48 -0.35 13.85 -13.98
CA LEU A 48 -0.26 13.23 -15.30
C LEU A 48 1.17 13.24 -15.84
N GLU A 49 1.89 14.34 -15.68
CA GLU A 49 3.33 14.42 -15.99
C GLU A 49 4.13 13.36 -15.22
N ALA A 50 3.87 13.19 -13.93
CA ALA A 50 4.53 12.19 -13.11
C ALA A 50 4.16 10.75 -13.50
N GLU A 51 2.92 10.49 -13.92
CA GLU A 51 2.50 9.19 -14.46
C GLU A 51 3.23 8.87 -15.77
N GLU A 52 3.36 9.84 -16.68
CA GLU A 52 4.06 9.65 -17.96
C GLU A 52 5.55 9.36 -17.74
N ASP A 53 6.21 10.15 -16.88
CA ASP A 53 7.60 9.92 -16.48
C ASP A 53 7.82 8.52 -15.87
N LEU A 54 6.84 8.02 -15.11
CA LEU A 54 6.89 6.68 -14.54
C LEU A 54 6.68 5.59 -15.61
N ARG A 55 5.77 5.78 -16.57
CA ARG A 55 5.51 4.79 -17.63
C ARG A 55 6.74 4.52 -18.49
N ILE A 56 7.58 5.52 -18.72
CA ILE A 56 8.83 5.37 -19.47
C ILE A 56 10.01 4.87 -18.61
N SER A 57 9.82 4.72 -17.30
CA SER A 57 10.87 4.28 -16.38
C SER A 57 10.97 2.76 -16.32
N ASP A 58 12.16 2.22 -16.63
CA ASP A 58 12.47 0.80 -16.44
C ASP A 58 12.22 0.34 -15.00
N PHE A 59 12.50 1.21 -14.03
CA PHE A 59 12.26 0.94 -12.61
C PHE A 59 10.77 0.73 -12.32
N CYS A 60 9.89 1.58 -12.87
CA CYS A 60 8.46 1.46 -12.62
C CYS A 60 7.92 0.17 -13.22
N SER A 61 8.29 -0.15 -14.46
CA SER A 61 7.90 -1.39 -15.12
C SER A 61 8.33 -2.62 -14.34
N SER A 62 9.61 -2.68 -13.94
CA SER A 62 10.16 -3.80 -13.15
C SER A 62 9.50 -3.93 -11.78
N ALA A 63 9.26 -2.81 -11.08
CA ALA A 63 8.60 -2.81 -9.79
C ALA A 63 7.14 -3.27 -9.88
N LEU A 64 6.39 -2.75 -10.86
CA LEU A 64 5.00 -3.15 -11.10
C LEU A 64 4.90 -4.62 -11.47
N GLU A 65 5.77 -5.14 -12.32
CA GLU A 65 5.81 -6.57 -12.67
C GLU A 65 6.08 -7.44 -11.44
N THR A 66 7.09 -7.09 -10.65
CA THR A 66 7.45 -7.84 -9.44
C THR A 66 6.29 -7.88 -8.46
N ILE A 67 5.67 -6.73 -8.18
CA ILE A 67 4.55 -6.64 -7.23
C ILE A 67 3.33 -7.39 -7.77
N THR A 68 3.00 -7.24 -9.04
CA THR A 68 1.84 -7.89 -9.67
C THR A 68 2.00 -9.40 -9.65
N GLU A 69 3.20 -9.91 -9.95
CA GLU A 69 3.49 -11.34 -9.92
C GLU A 69 3.40 -11.92 -8.50
N CYS A 70 3.90 -11.18 -7.50
CA CYS A 70 3.73 -11.56 -6.09
C CYS A 70 2.24 -11.59 -5.69
N LEU A 71 1.47 -10.58 -6.06
CA LEU A 71 0.03 -10.51 -5.78
C LEU A 71 -0.74 -11.66 -6.44
N ARG A 72 -0.43 -11.98 -7.70
CA ARG A 72 -1.03 -13.09 -8.44
C ARG A 72 -0.80 -14.42 -7.72
N LYS A 73 0.45 -14.71 -7.35
CA LYS A 73 0.80 -15.93 -6.60
C LYS A 73 0.04 -16.04 -5.28
N GLN A 74 -0.08 -14.94 -4.54
CA GLN A 74 -0.83 -14.92 -3.29
C GLN A 74 -2.33 -15.17 -3.51
N LEU A 75 -2.91 -14.55 -4.54
CA LEU A 75 -4.32 -14.76 -4.87
C LEU A 75 -4.61 -16.21 -5.28
N GLU A 76 -3.73 -16.83 -6.06
CA GLU A 76 -3.84 -18.25 -6.45
C GLU A 76 -3.75 -19.18 -5.22
N GLN A 77 -2.85 -18.89 -4.28
CA GLN A 77 -2.76 -19.63 -3.02
C GLN A 77 -4.06 -19.52 -2.21
N LEU A 78 -4.62 -18.32 -2.09
CA LEU A 78 -5.90 -18.10 -1.40
C LEU A 78 -7.07 -18.81 -2.07
N GLN A 79 -7.15 -18.79 -3.40
CA GLN A 79 -8.17 -19.53 -4.15
C GLN A 79 -8.04 -21.04 -3.89
N SER A 80 -6.83 -21.59 -3.94
CA SER A 80 -6.59 -23.00 -3.69
C SER A 80 -6.99 -23.43 -2.26
N LEU A 81 -6.72 -22.58 -1.26
CA LEU A 81 -7.12 -22.82 0.13
C LEU A 81 -8.64 -22.77 0.28
N THR A 82 -9.29 -21.81 -0.37
CA THR A 82 -10.75 -21.66 -0.34
C THR A 82 -11.43 -22.86 -0.98
N GLU A 83 -10.93 -23.33 -2.13
CA GLU A 83 -11.43 -24.54 -2.78
C GLU A 83 -11.22 -25.79 -1.92
N ALA A 84 -10.04 -25.94 -1.31
CA ALA A 84 -9.75 -27.07 -0.43
C ALA A 84 -10.68 -27.08 0.80
N LEU A 85 -10.89 -25.93 1.42
CA LEU A 85 -11.85 -25.76 2.52
C LEU A 85 -13.29 -26.04 2.06
N GLY A 86 -13.68 -25.56 0.87
CA GLY A 86 -14.99 -25.84 0.27
C GLY A 86 -15.22 -27.34 0.06
N ARG A 87 -14.22 -28.07 -0.43
CA ARG A 87 -14.28 -29.54 -0.59
C ARG A 87 -14.41 -30.27 0.75
N LEU A 88 -13.83 -29.72 1.82
CA LEU A 88 -13.99 -30.26 3.18
C LEU A 88 -15.39 -29.98 3.77
N HIS A 89 -16.06 -28.91 3.35
CA HIS A 89 -17.42 -28.55 3.80
C HIS A 89 -18.53 -29.21 2.96
N LEU A 90 -18.24 -29.65 1.72
CA LEU A 90 -19.17 -30.31 0.80
C LEU A 90 -19.39 -31.82 1.08
N GLY A 91 -19.51 -32.18 2.36
CA GLY A 91 -20.06 -33.47 2.81
C GLY A 91 -21.59 -33.54 2.76
N SER A 92 -22.28 -32.51 2.23
CA SER A 92 -23.75 -32.46 2.13
C SER A 92 -24.19 -32.12 0.69
N SER A 93 -24.55 -33.19 -0.03
CA SER A 93 -25.38 -33.36 -1.25
C SER A 93 -25.49 -32.24 -2.34
N PRO A 94 -25.31 -32.56 -3.64
CA PRO A 94 -25.36 -31.57 -4.72
C PRO A 94 -26.78 -31.34 -5.26
N GLY A 95 -27.13 -30.08 -5.49
CA GLY A 95 -28.30 -29.71 -6.29
C GLY A 95 -28.28 -28.24 -6.71
N GLY A 96 -28.12 -27.98 -8.01
CA GLY A 96 -28.70 -26.79 -8.65
C GLY A 96 -27.77 -25.76 -9.29
N SER A 97 -27.69 -25.85 -10.62
CA SER A 97 -27.54 -24.78 -11.64
C SER A 97 -26.37 -23.80 -11.57
N GLY A 98 -25.47 -23.96 -12.55
CA GLY A 98 -24.48 -22.97 -12.93
C GLY A 98 -25.13 -21.70 -13.48
N GLU A 99 -24.78 -20.58 -12.86
CA GLU A 99 -24.94 -19.24 -13.41
C GLU A 99 -23.68 -18.88 -14.24
N PRO A 100 -23.82 -18.12 -15.34
CA PRO A 100 -22.69 -17.73 -16.17
C PRO A 100 -21.72 -16.84 -15.38
N LEU A 101 -20.44 -17.20 -15.40
CA LEU A 101 -19.34 -16.41 -14.83
C LEU A 101 -19.29 -15.04 -15.52
N ALA A 102 -19.98 -14.07 -14.93
CA ALA A 102 -19.85 -12.66 -15.26
C ALA A 102 -18.37 -12.27 -15.15
N LEU A 103 -17.88 -11.53 -16.15
CA LEU A 103 -16.54 -10.96 -16.24
C LEU A 103 -16.02 -10.54 -14.86
N SER A 104 -15.03 -11.27 -14.35
CA SER A 104 -14.56 -11.16 -12.97
C SER A 104 -13.99 -9.77 -12.72
N THR A 105 -14.79 -8.90 -12.09
CA THR A 105 -14.28 -7.70 -11.43
C THR A 105 -13.27 -8.14 -10.38
N SER A 106 -12.06 -7.57 -10.38
CA SER A 106 -11.04 -7.90 -9.39
C SER A 106 -11.61 -7.77 -7.97
N ASN A 107 -11.66 -8.89 -7.24
CA ASN A 107 -12.12 -8.96 -5.85
C ASN A 107 -11.07 -8.47 -4.85
N VAL A 108 -10.06 -7.74 -5.33
CA VAL A 108 -8.98 -7.19 -4.51
C VAL A 108 -9.34 -5.77 -4.10
N LYS A 109 -9.19 -5.48 -2.81
CA LYS A 109 -9.29 -4.13 -2.24
C LYS A 109 -7.90 -3.51 -2.13
N CYS A 110 -7.82 -2.19 -2.13
CA CYS A 110 -6.59 -1.47 -1.82
C CYS A 110 -6.84 -0.40 -0.75
N VAL A 111 -5.97 -0.34 0.25
CA VAL A 111 -5.96 0.72 1.25
C VAL A 111 -4.58 1.35 1.26
N CYS A 112 -4.53 2.65 1.11
CA CYS A 112 -3.30 3.41 1.06
C CYS A 112 -3.23 4.38 2.24
N TYR A 113 -2.11 4.30 2.96
CA TYR A 113 -1.79 5.21 4.04
C TYR A 113 -0.53 5.99 3.75
N GLY A 114 -0.51 7.27 4.15
CA GLY A 114 0.73 8.05 4.17
C GLY A 114 1.21 8.46 2.77
N LEU A 115 0.33 9.01 1.93
CA LEU A 115 0.71 9.58 0.63
C LEU A 115 1.50 10.88 0.75
N GLY A 116 1.21 11.67 1.78
CA GLY A 116 1.70 13.03 1.96
C GLY A 116 1.02 14.07 1.07
N THR A 117 1.55 15.29 1.10
CA THR A 117 1.00 16.44 0.37
C THR A 117 1.42 16.44 -1.12
N PHE A 118 0.80 15.61 -1.95
CA PHE A 118 1.15 15.47 -3.37
C PHE A 118 0.93 16.73 -4.22
N ALA A 119 0.09 17.66 -3.75
CA ALA A 119 -0.04 18.97 -4.38
C ALA A 119 1.27 19.75 -4.31
N SER A 120 2.04 19.70 -3.22
CA SER A 120 3.26 20.50 -3.05
C SER A 120 4.56 19.69 -3.03
N CYS A 121 4.49 18.37 -2.84
CA CYS A 121 5.64 17.49 -2.68
C CYS A 121 5.80 16.56 -3.89
N PRO A 122 6.90 16.66 -4.67
CA PRO A 122 7.15 15.79 -5.83
C PRO A 122 7.20 14.30 -5.46
N ALA A 123 7.79 13.94 -4.32
CA ALA A 123 7.88 12.54 -3.89
C ALA A 123 6.50 11.94 -3.59
N ALA A 124 5.64 12.68 -2.89
CA ALA A 124 4.24 12.29 -2.63
C ALA A 124 3.45 12.15 -3.93
N ARG A 125 3.72 13.01 -4.92
CA ARG A 125 3.10 12.93 -6.24
C ARG A 125 3.50 11.70 -7.02
N ILE A 126 4.80 11.37 -7.03
CA ILE A 126 5.30 10.13 -7.64
C ILE A 126 4.69 8.91 -6.94
N GLN A 127 4.54 8.95 -5.61
CA GLN A 127 3.89 7.89 -4.84
C GLN A 127 2.42 7.69 -5.25
N LEU A 128 1.64 8.77 -5.42
CA LEU A 128 0.27 8.70 -5.93
C LEU A 128 0.23 8.19 -7.37
N ALA A 129 1.09 8.71 -8.26
CA ALA A 129 1.17 8.26 -9.65
C ALA A 129 1.47 6.75 -9.74
N PHE A 130 2.43 6.27 -8.96
CA PHE A 130 2.75 4.84 -8.88
C PHE A 130 1.57 4.02 -8.36
N LEU A 131 0.86 4.49 -7.32
CA LEU A 131 -0.35 3.83 -6.83
C LEU A 131 -1.41 3.69 -7.94
N LEU A 132 -1.65 4.75 -8.72
CA LEU A 132 -2.64 4.71 -9.81
C LEU A 132 -2.25 3.73 -10.92
N LEU A 133 -0.97 3.72 -11.33
CA LEU A 133 -0.44 2.75 -12.29
C LEU A 133 -0.50 1.31 -11.77
N PHE A 134 -0.27 1.13 -10.46
CA PHE A 134 -0.41 -0.17 -9.80
C PHE A 134 -1.85 -0.69 -9.83
N LEU A 135 -2.83 0.16 -9.50
CA LEU A 135 -4.25 -0.18 -9.57
C LEU A 135 -4.65 -0.58 -11.01
N GLU A 136 -4.19 0.18 -12.00
CA GLU A 136 -4.40 -0.11 -13.43
C GLU A 136 -3.81 -1.47 -13.81
N LYS A 137 -2.53 -1.69 -13.51
CA LYS A 137 -1.81 -2.94 -13.83
C LYS A 137 -2.47 -4.17 -13.21
N CYS A 138 -2.97 -4.04 -11.98
CA CYS A 138 -3.64 -5.12 -11.24
C CYS A 138 -5.15 -5.20 -11.52
N GLN A 139 -5.69 -4.35 -12.40
CA GLN A 139 -7.11 -4.26 -12.71
C GLN A 139 -7.98 -4.08 -11.45
N ILE A 140 -7.48 -3.35 -10.46
CA ILE A 140 -8.20 -2.99 -9.24
C ILE A 140 -9.01 -1.73 -9.55
N PRO A 141 -10.36 -1.76 -9.47
CA PRO A 141 -11.16 -0.56 -9.66
C PRO A 141 -10.74 0.54 -8.67
N ARG A 142 -10.61 1.77 -9.13
CA ARG A 142 -10.25 2.90 -8.26
C ARG A 142 -11.25 3.10 -7.11
N SER A 143 -12.52 2.77 -7.35
CA SER A 143 -13.57 2.76 -6.31
C SER A 143 -13.33 1.74 -5.20
N HIS A 144 -12.47 0.74 -5.41
CA HIS A 144 -12.03 -0.23 -4.40
C HIS A 144 -10.70 0.19 -3.76
N CYS A 145 -10.23 1.42 -3.99
CA CYS A 145 -9.08 1.99 -3.36
C CYS A 145 -9.51 3.06 -2.34
N TRP A 146 -9.11 2.87 -1.09
CA TRP A 146 -9.26 3.84 -0.02
C TRP A 146 -7.93 4.51 0.29
N VAL A 147 -7.93 5.82 0.47
CA VAL A 147 -6.72 6.59 0.77
C VAL A 147 -6.92 7.40 2.06
N TYR A 148 -5.89 7.46 2.90
CA TYR A 148 -5.87 8.35 4.05
C TYR A 148 -4.48 8.91 4.31
N ASP A 149 -4.43 10.23 4.50
CA ASP A 149 -3.31 10.94 5.06
C ASP A 149 -3.84 12.16 5.82
N PRO A 150 -3.43 12.39 7.09
CA PRO A 150 -3.85 13.58 7.85
C PRO A 150 -3.36 14.90 7.23
N LEU A 151 -2.44 14.85 6.26
CA LEU A 151 -1.90 16.03 5.59
C LEU A 151 -2.71 16.47 4.36
N PHE A 152 -3.74 15.72 3.94
CA PHE A 152 -4.53 16.11 2.78
C PHE A 152 -5.24 17.46 2.99
N SER A 153 -5.04 18.35 2.02
CA SER A 153 -5.80 19.58 1.83
C SER A 153 -7.12 19.33 1.10
N GLN A 154 -8.02 20.32 1.12
CA GLN A 154 -9.28 20.22 0.37
C GLN A 154 -9.07 20.05 -1.14
N THR A 155 -8.04 20.69 -1.71
CA THR A 155 -7.63 20.49 -3.11
C THR A 155 -7.26 19.02 -3.36
N GLU A 156 -6.45 18.42 -2.47
CA GLU A 156 -6.02 17.03 -2.61
C GLU A 156 -7.20 16.05 -2.48
N VAL A 157 -8.10 16.28 -1.53
CA VAL A 157 -9.34 15.50 -1.41
C VAL A 157 -10.19 15.59 -2.67
N SER A 158 -10.33 16.80 -3.24
CA SER A 158 -11.06 17.04 -4.50
C SER A 158 -10.45 16.25 -5.66
N VAL A 159 -9.12 16.35 -5.83
CA VAL A 159 -8.37 15.64 -6.87
C VAL A 159 -8.47 14.12 -6.71
N LEU A 160 -8.33 13.59 -5.49
CA LEU A 160 -8.48 12.16 -5.22
C LEU A 160 -9.89 11.66 -5.58
N THR A 161 -10.91 12.45 -5.21
CA THR A 161 -12.31 12.14 -5.54
C THR A 161 -12.55 12.16 -7.04
N SER A 162 -12.03 13.15 -7.78
CA SER A 162 -12.16 13.22 -9.24
C SER A 162 -11.43 12.08 -9.96
N LEU A 163 -10.34 11.57 -9.37
CA LEU A 163 -9.63 10.40 -9.89
C LEU A 163 -10.38 9.09 -9.64
N GLY A 164 -11.43 9.10 -8.81
CA GLY A 164 -12.28 7.95 -8.51
C GLY A 164 -11.76 7.08 -7.37
N VAL A 165 -10.81 7.55 -6.56
CA VAL A 165 -10.38 6.88 -5.32
C VAL A 165 -11.15 7.43 -4.13
N THR A 166 -11.40 6.59 -3.12
CA THR A 166 -12.22 6.98 -1.96
C THR A 166 -11.32 7.52 -0.84
N VAL A 167 -11.52 8.77 -0.43
CA VAL A 167 -10.83 9.34 0.73
C VAL A 167 -11.53 8.91 2.01
N LEU A 168 -10.80 8.30 2.95
CA LEU A 168 -11.35 7.94 4.26
C LEU A 168 -11.62 9.21 5.08
N SER A 169 -12.80 9.30 5.70
CA SER A 169 -13.18 10.43 6.55
C SER A 169 -12.57 10.39 7.94
N GLU A 170 -12.11 9.22 8.38
CA GLU A 170 -11.62 8.99 9.74
C GLU A 170 -10.18 8.48 9.74
N ASN A 171 -9.41 8.88 10.75
CA ASN A 171 -8.09 8.32 11.01
C ASN A 171 -8.24 6.95 11.66
N GLU A 172 -8.17 5.89 10.87
CA GLU A 172 -8.18 4.52 11.40
C GLU A 172 -6.88 4.15 12.15
N GLU A 173 -5.86 5.03 12.15
CA GLU A 173 -4.54 4.78 12.75
C GLU A 173 -3.86 3.50 12.24
N GLY A 174 -4.19 3.08 11.02
CA GLY A 174 -3.72 1.84 10.40
C GLY A 174 -4.43 0.56 10.90
N LYS A 175 -5.57 0.67 11.59
CA LYS A 175 -6.31 -0.47 12.16
C LYS A 175 -7.39 -1.04 11.21
N HIS A 176 -7.20 -0.89 9.90
CA HIS A 176 -8.16 -1.37 8.91
C HIS A 176 -8.27 -2.90 8.97
N SER A 177 -9.46 -3.42 9.29
CA SER A 177 -9.71 -4.86 9.33
C SER A 177 -10.01 -5.40 7.94
N VAL A 178 -9.28 -6.43 7.53
CA VAL A 178 -9.55 -7.17 6.31
C VAL A 178 -10.80 -8.02 6.49
N GLN A 179 -11.71 -7.91 5.52
CA GLN A 179 -12.96 -8.68 5.48
C GLN A 179 -12.73 -9.99 4.67
N SER A 180 -13.69 -10.36 3.82
CA SER A 180 -13.63 -11.57 2.99
C SER A 180 -12.71 -11.45 1.77
N GLN A 181 -12.35 -10.23 1.37
CA GLN A 181 -11.60 -9.96 0.15
C GLN A 181 -10.10 -9.76 0.43
N PRO A 182 -9.20 -10.27 -0.43
CA PRO A 182 -7.78 -9.91 -0.39
C PRO A 182 -7.61 -8.39 -0.45
N THR A 183 -6.76 -7.86 0.42
CA THR A 183 -6.57 -6.42 0.57
C THR A 183 -5.09 -6.07 0.52
N VAL A 184 -4.74 -5.18 -0.41
CA VAL A 184 -3.41 -4.60 -0.56
C VAL A 184 -3.31 -3.34 0.27
N PHE A 185 -2.35 -3.29 1.18
CA PHE A 185 -1.99 -2.14 1.98
C PHE A 185 -0.76 -1.44 1.38
N TYR A 186 -0.98 -0.29 0.75
CA TYR A 186 0.07 0.53 0.16
C TYR A 186 0.56 1.57 1.17
N MET A 187 1.74 1.34 1.75
CA MET A 187 2.24 2.06 2.92
C MET A 187 3.74 2.45 2.87
N PRO A 188 4.37 2.74 1.71
CA PRO A 188 5.84 2.83 1.59
C PRO A 188 6.51 3.85 2.52
N HIS A 189 5.82 4.92 2.89
CA HIS A 189 6.36 5.98 3.74
C HIS A 189 5.70 6.07 5.12
N CYS A 190 4.93 5.06 5.51
CA CYS A 190 4.29 5.01 6.81
C CYS A 190 5.30 4.81 7.96
N GLY A 191 4.97 5.36 9.12
CA GLY A 191 5.70 5.09 10.35
C GLY A 191 5.44 3.68 10.90
N THR A 192 6.37 3.16 11.71
CA THR A 192 6.31 1.80 12.28
C THR A 192 4.99 1.49 13.00
N ALA A 193 4.40 2.48 13.68
CA ALA A 193 3.14 2.30 14.40
C ALA A 193 1.99 1.82 13.50
N LEU A 194 1.88 2.33 12.28
CA LEU A 194 0.80 1.92 11.36
C LEU A 194 0.95 0.46 10.94
N TYR A 195 2.17 -0.02 10.71
CA TYR A 195 2.42 -1.44 10.42
C TYR A 195 2.04 -2.33 11.60
N ASN A 196 2.43 -1.95 12.81
CA ASN A 196 2.09 -2.71 14.00
C ASN A 196 0.57 -2.75 14.24
N ASN A 197 -0.13 -1.64 14.04
CA ASN A 197 -1.59 -1.56 14.19
C ASN A 197 -2.32 -2.38 13.12
N LEU A 198 -1.82 -2.38 11.88
CA LEU A 198 -2.35 -3.20 10.81
C LEU A 198 -2.24 -4.69 11.15
N LEU A 199 -1.07 -5.11 11.63
CA LEU A 199 -0.86 -6.49 12.06
C LEU A 199 -1.74 -6.83 13.27
N TRP A 200 -1.82 -5.94 14.28
CA TRP A 200 -2.65 -6.12 15.48
C TRP A 200 -4.13 -6.34 15.12
N SER A 201 -4.68 -5.49 14.25
CA SER A 201 -6.09 -5.54 13.85
C SER A 201 -6.45 -6.76 13.00
N ASN A 202 -5.45 -7.43 12.41
CA ASN A 202 -5.62 -8.58 11.52
C ASN A 202 -4.93 -9.85 12.03
N TRP A 203 -4.65 -9.97 13.34
CA TRP A 203 -3.76 -11.01 13.89
C TRP A 203 -4.36 -12.43 13.98
N SER A 204 -4.98 -12.91 12.90
CA SER A 204 -5.42 -14.29 12.71
C SER A 204 -4.83 -14.87 11.43
N ALA A 205 -4.63 -16.18 11.36
CA ALA A 205 -4.10 -16.83 10.16
C ALA A 205 -4.98 -16.53 8.93
N ASP A 206 -6.29 -16.55 9.14
CA ASP A 206 -7.29 -16.26 8.12
C ASP A 206 -7.18 -14.81 7.61
N ALA A 207 -7.16 -13.81 8.50
CA ALA A 207 -7.06 -12.41 8.10
C ALA A 207 -5.69 -12.07 7.49
N LEU A 208 -4.58 -12.51 8.10
CA LEU A 208 -3.23 -12.30 7.57
C LEU A 208 -3.03 -12.93 6.20
N SER A 209 -3.67 -14.08 5.92
CA SER A 209 -3.57 -14.71 4.59
C SER A 209 -4.08 -13.80 3.46
N ARG A 210 -5.00 -12.87 3.78
CA ARG A 210 -5.60 -11.91 2.85
C ARG A 210 -4.92 -10.54 2.84
N VAL A 211 -3.87 -10.34 3.64
CA VAL A 211 -3.13 -9.07 3.74
C VAL A 211 -1.91 -9.12 2.82
N VAL A 212 -1.81 -8.16 1.90
CA VAL A 212 -0.58 -7.91 1.12
C VAL A 212 -0.07 -6.52 1.46
N ILE A 213 1.19 -6.37 1.87
CA ILE A 213 1.76 -5.08 2.25
C ILE A 213 2.81 -4.66 1.22
N ILE A 214 2.59 -3.49 0.61
CA ILE A 214 3.60 -2.80 -0.20
C ILE A 214 4.17 -1.69 0.68
N GLY A 215 5.37 -1.91 1.24
CA GLY A 215 6.02 -0.88 2.05
C GLY A 215 7.41 -1.24 2.55
N ASN A 216 7.78 -0.68 3.69
CA ASN A 216 9.06 -0.96 4.36
C ASN A 216 9.14 -2.43 4.76
N SER A 217 10.32 -3.03 4.59
CA SER A 217 10.58 -4.38 5.08
C SER A 217 10.52 -4.42 6.60
N PHE A 218 9.94 -5.48 7.17
CA PHE A 218 9.89 -5.67 8.63
C PHE A 218 11.29 -5.75 9.24
N GLN A 219 12.22 -6.44 8.56
CA GLN A 219 13.63 -6.44 8.93
C GLN A 219 14.21 -5.01 8.99
N GLY A 220 13.93 -4.18 7.99
CA GLY A 220 14.41 -2.80 7.97
C GLY A 220 13.77 -1.91 9.05
N LEU A 221 12.55 -2.24 9.50
CA LEU A 221 11.91 -1.56 10.64
C LEU A 221 12.57 -1.99 11.97
N GLU A 222 12.88 -3.28 12.11
CA GLU A 222 13.58 -3.85 13.26
C GLU A 222 14.99 -3.30 13.41
N GLU A 223 15.80 -3.28 12.35
CA GLU A 223 17.18 -2.76 12.36
C GLU A 223 17.26 -1.28 12.75
N ARG A 224 16.19 -0.50 12.55
CA ARG A 224 16.12 0.92 12.89
C ARG A 224 15.70 1.18 14.35
N LEU A 225 15.28 0.14 15.08
CA LEU A 225 14.73 0.26 16.42
C LEU A 225 15.57 -0.51 17.43
N LEU A 226 15.63 -0.01 18.66
CA LEU A 226 16.19 -0.79 19.76
C LEU A 226 15.28 -1.97 20.04
N ALA A 227 15.85 -3.16 20.23
CA ALA A 227 15.10 -4.40 20.47
C ALA A 227 14.04 -4.24 21.58
N ARG A 228 14.37 -3.54 22.67
CA ARG A 228 13.42 -3.24 23.75
C ARG A 228 12.21 -2.43 23.27
N ILE A 229 12.43 -1.39 22.47
CA ILE A 229 11.35 -0.55 21.92
C ILE A 229 10.47 -1.36 20.98
N LEU A 230 11.08 -2.20 20.13
CA LEU A 230 10.36 -3.07 19.21
C LEU A 230 9.44 -4.03 19.98
N GLN A 231 9.96 -4.70 21.02
CA GLN A 231 9.19 -5.66 21.82
C GLN A 231 8.09 -4.99 22.65
N GLU A 232 8.38 -3.84 23.28
CA GLU A 232 7.41 -3.14 24.15
C GLU A 232 6.30 -2.45 23.34
N ASN A 233 6.65 -1.76 22.24
CA ASN A 233 5.70 -0.87 21.53
C ASN A 233 5.23 -1.44 20.19
N TYR A 234 5.96 -2.38 19.59
CA TYR A 234 5.68 -2.92 18.26
C TYR A 234 5.69 -4.45 18.22
N SER A 235 5.10 -5.07 19.25
CA SER A 235 5.14 -6.52 19.48
C SER A 235 4.64 -7.37 18.31
N TYR A 236 3.78 -6.85 17.44
CA TYR A 236 3.27 -7.59 16.27
C TYR A 236 4.27 -7.62 15.13
N ILE A 237 5.07 -6.55 14.98
CA ILE A 237 6.21 -6.55 14.06
C ILE A 237 7.26 -7.54 14.55
N ALA A 238 7.60 -7.53 15.84
CA ALA A 238 8.53 -8.51 16.40
C ALA A 238 8.08 -9.95 16.11
N LYS A 239 6.82 -10.28 16.41
CA LYS A 239 6.27 -11.62 16.17
C LYS A 239 6.25 -12.02 14.70
N VAL A 240 6.02 -11.09 13.76
CA VAL A 240 6.02 -11.41 12.33
C VAL A 240 7.45 -11.58 11.81
N SER A 241 8.40 -10.75 12.27
CA SER A 241 9.83 -10.89 11.95
C SER A 241 10.35 -12.26 12.35
N ASP A 242 10.07 -12.73 13.56
CA ASP A 242 10.50 -14.06 14.04
C ASP A 242 9.98 -15.18 13.13
N ARG A 243 8.73 -15.05 12.66
CA ARG A 243 8.12 -16.04 11.76
C ARG A 243 8.71 -16.00 10.36
N ILE A 244 8.99 -14.81 9.83
CA ILE A 244 9.61 -14.64 8.51
C ILE A 244 11.05 -15.17 8.53
N ALA A 245 11.83 -14.87 9.57
CA ALA A 245 13.19 -15.36 9.74
C ALA A 245 13.24 -16.91 9.84
N GLY A 246 12.24 -17.52 10.49
CA GLY A 246 12.10 -18.97 10.56
C GLY A 246 11.76 -19.66 9.23
N LEU A 247 11.32 -18.90 8.20
CA LEU A 247 10.97 -19.44 6.88
C LEU A 247 12.15 -19.45 5.88
N GLY A 248 13.30 -18.86 6.25
CA GLY A 248 14.56 -19.00 5.49
C GLY A 248 14.57 -18.33 4.10
N PHE A 249 13.79 -17.27 3.91
CA PHE A 249 13.88 -16.41 2.73
C PHE A 249 15.12 -15.51 2.76
#